data_AF-V8RD30-F1
#
_entry.id   AF-V8RD30-F1
#
_cell.length_a   1.000
_cell.length_b   1.000
_cell.length_c   1.000
_cell.angle_alpha   90.00
_cell.angle_beta   90.00
_cell.angle_gamma   90.00
#
_symmetry.space_group_name_H-M   'P 1'
#
loop_
_entity.id
_entity.type
_entity.pdbx_description
1 polymer ?
#
loop_
_entity_poly.entity_id
_entity_poly.type
_entity_poly.pdbx_seq_one_letter_code
_entity_poly.pdbx_strand_id
1 'polypeptide(L)'
;MGLTIKVDPPLAGTVKEGDVIRLWLNNARTDAIKTIGPGEENDIHTLYLPKGLLLKNRLNTLVFTITRGSQNEGTSTPELTLLYNDIRPGMQDQTPGDRAHSELHLILPDDVRYDGIDAERAKEGVQVCFAYPYCRAHDVIRLNCNGKDVMRIVAPGEAPATPSAERTTICVMVGEEVFQQAGDSPNFVFSYTVTDQLGNGPDADSPYSGTVEIDVHLKEPRLVAPIWPKIRTIRAMTQAPSIWPNLAVKISPSWCTPSRRHGSPTTKSA
;
A
#
# COMPACT_ATOMS: atom_id res chain seq x y z
N MET A 1 -14.67 10.41 19.98
CA MET A 1 -15.57 11.53 19.66
C MET A 1 -16.27 11.25 18.33
N GLY A 2 -17.52 11.69 18.18
CA GLY A 2 -18.33 11.62 16.95
C GLY A 2 -18.09 12.82 16.04
N LEU A 3 -19.04 13.12 15.15
CA LEU A 3 -18.94 14.20 14.17
C LEU A 3 -19.77 15.41 14.59
N THR A 4 -19.15 16.60 14.60
CA THR A 4 -19.83 17.87 14.83
C THR A 4 -20.24 18.48 13.50
N ILE A 5 -21.53 18.75 13.33
CA ILE A 5 -22.12 19.35 12.14
C ILE A 5 -22.57 20.77 12.49
N LYS A 6 -22.13 21.74 11.68
CA LYS A 6 -22.62 23.11 11.76
C LYS A 6 -23.67 23.30 10.67
N VAL A 7 -24.84 23.79 11.07
CA VAL A 7 -25.93 24.14 10.18
C VAL A 7 -26.03 25.66 10.18
N ASP A 8 -25.76 26.26 9.02
CA ASP A 8 -25.97 27.68 8.84
C ASP A 8 -27.47 28.00 8.94
N PRO A 9 -27.84 29.16 9.49
CA PRO A 9 -29.22 29.57 9.56
C PRO A 9 -29.79 29.68 8.14
N PRO A 10 -31.03 29.20 7.90
CA PRO A 10 -31.74 29.53 6.68
C PRO A 10 -31.94 31.06 6.54
N LEU A 11 -32.43 31.50 5.38
CA LEU A 11 -32.69 32.92 5.13
C LEU A 11 -33.45 33.59 6.29
N ALA A 12 -33.01 34.78 6.69
CA ALA A 12 -33.59 35.50 7.82
C ALA A 12 -35.13 35.61 7.70
N GLY A 13 -35.83 35.30 8.79
CA GLY A 13 -37.31 35.31 8.85
C GLY A 13 -38.01 34.05 8.35
N THR A 14 -37.27 33.03 7.89
CA THR A 14 -37.89 31.75 7.47
C THR A 14 -38.09 30.77 8.63
N VAL A 15 -37.18 30.77 9.61
CA VAL A 15 -37.27 29.99 10.85
C VAL A 15 -37.75 30.83 12.02
N LYS A 16 -38.25 30.17 13.05
CA LYS A 16 -38.76 30.80 14.28
C LYS A 16 -38.29 30.02 15.51
N GLU A 17 -38.30 30.68 16.67
CA GLU A 17 -38.24 30.01 17.97
C GLU A 17 -39.15 28.77 17.99
N GLY A 18 -38.60 27.66 18.49
CA GLY A 18 -39.30 26.38 18.62
C GLY A 18 -39.30 25.51 17.37
N ASP A 19 -38.87 26.01 16.20
CA ASP A 19 -38.58 25.15 15.05
C ASP A 19 -37.45 24.16 15.43
N VAL A 20 -37.52 22.94 14.89
CA VAL A 20 -36.59 21.85 15.25
C VAL A 20 -35.76 21.45 14.04
N ILE A 21 -34.44 21.55 14.19
CA ILE A 21 -33.45 21.03 13.25
C ILE A 21 -33.18 19.57 13.57
N ARG A 22 -33.18 18.70 12.55
CA ARG A 22 -32.82 17.29 12.68
C ARG A 22 -31.89 16.85 11.56
N LEU A 23 -30.85 16.06 11.88
CA LEU A 23 -30.03 15.41 10.86
C LEU A 23 -30.65 14.08 10.39
N TRP A 24 -30.51 13.82 9.10
CA TRP A 24 -30.81 12.55 8.46
C TRP A 24 -29.54 12.04 7.79
N LEU A 25 -29.14 10.82 8.12
CA LEU A 25 -27.93 10.19 7.62
C LEU A 25 -28.30 8.97 6.80
N ASN A 26 -27.84 8.87 5.56
CA ASN A 26 -28.13 7.75 4.66
C ASN A 26 -29.63 7.46 4.55
N ASN A 27 -30.43 8.54 4.44
CA ASN A 27 -31.89 8.51 4.42
C ASN A 27 -32.56 7.94 5.70
N ALA A 28 -31.78 7.74 6.78
CA ALA A 28 -32.28 7.32 8.07
C ALA A 28 -32.37 8.51 9.03
N ARG A 29 -33.47 8.55 9.78
CA ARG A 29 -33.68 9.54 10.84
C ARG A 29 -32.66 9.33 11.96
N THR A 30 -32.06 10.42 12.46
CA THR A 30 -31.14 10.37 13.61
C THR A 30 -31.74 11.07 14.83
N ASP A 31 -31.14 10.81 16.00
CA ASP A 31 -31.45 11.52 17.25
C ASP A 31 -30.67 12.84 17.40
N ALA A 32 -29.86 13.22 16.39
CA ALA A 32 -29.18 14.51 16.37
C ALA A 32 -30.20 15.61 16.04
N ILE A 33 -30.71 16.24 17.10
CA ILE A 33 -31.72 17.31 17.04
C ILE A 33 -31.27 18.56 17.76
N LYS A 34 -31.75 19.72 17.31
CA LYS A 34 -31.60 21.02 17.98
C LYS A 34 -32.91 21.80 17.84
N THR A 35 -33.48 22.22 18.95
CA THR A 35 -34.57 23.20 18.97
C THR A 35 -33.98 24.60 18.94
N ILE A 36 -34.48 25.45 18.05
CA ILE A 36 -34.08 26.85 17.94
C ILE A 36 -34.64 27.61 19.15
N GLY A 37 -33.75 28.20 19.96
CA GLY A 37 -34.12 29.03 21.09
C GLY A 37 -34.52 30.46 20.69
N PRO A 38 -35.10 31.24 21.62
CA PRO A 38 -35.41 32.64 21.38
C PRO A 38 -34.14 33.44 21.07
N GLY A 39 -34.11 34.15 19.94
CA GLY A 39 -32.96 34.94 19.51
C GLY A 39 -31.87 34.14 18.80
N GLU A 40 -31.99 32.81 18.70
CA GLU A 40 -31.04 31.96 17.96
C GLU A 40 -31.41 31.79 16.47
N GLU A 41 -32.47 32.43 15.97
CA GLU A 41 -33.02 32.18 14.62
C GLU A 41 -32.04 32.49 13.48
N ASN A 42 -31.05 33.34 13.74
CA ASN A 42 -30.01 33.72 12.78
C ASN A 42 -28.62 33.18 13.18
N ASP A 43 -28.56 32.25 14.13
CA ASP A 43 -27.31 31.67 14.60
C ASP A 43 -26.94 30.41 13.82
N ILE A 44 -25.64 30.09 13.83
CA ILE A 44 -25.16 28.78 13.38
C ILE A 44 -25.50 27.75 14.46
N HIS A 45 -26.25 26.73 14.09
CA HIS A 45 -26.62 25.65 14.99
C HIS A 45 -25.65 24.49 14.88
N THR A 46 -25.13 24.05 16.03
CA THR A 46 -24.23 22.91 16.10
C THR A 46 -24.99 21.66 16.54
N LEU A 47 -24.98 20.62 15.70
CA LEU A 47 -25.55 19.31 16.00
C LEU A 47 -24.42 18.27 16.08
N TYR A 48 -24.63 17.23 16.87
CA TYR A 48 -23.64 16.18 17.08
C TYR A 48 -24.18 14.84 16.59
N LEU A 49 -23.43 14.21 15.69
CA LEU A 49 -23.69 12.87 15.19
C LEU A 49 -22.83 11.87 15.97
N PRO A 50 -23.43 10.92 16.70
CA PRO A 50 -22.69 9.90 17.44
C PRO A 50 -21.71 9.09 16.57
N LYS A 51 -20.61 8.64 17.20
CA LYS A 51 -19.64 7.74 16.55
C LYS A 51 -20.33 6.44 16.15
N GLY A 52 -19.95 5.89 15.00
CA GLY A 52 -20.37 4.56 14.53
C GLY A 52 -21.62 4.57 13.65
N LEU A 53 -22.24 5.73 13.41
CA LEU A 53 -23.37 5.85 12.50
C LEU A 53 -22.94 5.94 11.03
N LEU A 54 -21.75 6.49 10.75
CA LEU A 54 -21.21 6.55 9.40
C LEU A 54 -20.85 5.15 8.91
N LEU A 55 -21.32 4.82 7.72
CA LEU A 55 -20.91 3.65 7.00
C LEU A 55 -19.46 3.83 6.56
N LYS A 56 -18.64 2.82 6.85
CA LYS A 56 -17.21 2.80 6.55
C LYS A 56 -16.97 2.45 5.10
N ASN A 57 -15.90 2.96 4.52
CA ASN A 57 -15.42 2.62 3.17
C ASN A 57 -16.46 2.86 2.06
N ARG A 58 -17.39 3.80 2.28
CA ARG A 58 -18.39 4.20 1.30
C ARG A 58 -18.85 5.63 1.52
N LEU A 59 -19.45 6.20 0.48
CA LEU A 59 -20.11 7.48 0.58
C LEU A 59 -21.34 7.38 1.49
N ASN A 60 -21.45 8.36 2.37
CA ASN A 60 -22.60 8.62 3.21
C ASN A 60 -23.28 9.90 2.71
N THR A 61 -24.60 9.97 2.85
CA THR A 61 -25.36 11.19 2.55
C THR A 61 -25.89 11.80 3.84
N LEU A 62 -25.85 13.12 3.94
CA LEU A 62 -26.33 13.88 5.09
C LEU A 62 -27.20 15.03 4.60
N VAL A 63 -28.39 15.14 5.16
CA VAL A 63 -29.26 16.32 5.05
C VAL A 63 -29.75 16.72 6.44
N PHE A 64 -30.22 17.95 6.57
CA PHE A 64 -31.00 18.35 7.74
C PHE A 64 -32.42 18.71 7.33
N THR A 65 -33.38 18.46 8.22
CA THR A 65 -34.73 19.00 8.11
C THR A 65 -34.99 20.03 9.20
N ILE A 66 -35.85 20.99 8.88
CA ILE A 66 -36.39 21.94 9.85
C ILE A 66 -37.89 21.72 9.90
N THR A 67 -38.38 21.28 11.05
CA THR A 67 -39.81 21.04 11.30
C THR A 67 -40.38 22.12 12.20
N ARG A 68 -41.45 22.77 11.73
CA ARG A 68 -42.24 23.71 12.54
C ARG A 68 -43.23 22.98 13.44
N GLY A 69 -43.66 23.61 14.54
CA GLY A 69 -44.71 23.07 15.41
C GLY A 69 -46.02 22.72 14.68
N SER A 70 -46.31 23.37 13.55
CA SER A 70 -47.42 23.06 12.65
C SER A 70 -47.20 21.83 11.75
N GLN A 71 -46.09 21.11 11.92
CA GLN A 71 -45.63 19.97 11.09
C GLN A 71 -45.18 20.34 9.67
N ASN A 72 -45.08 21.62 9.32
CA ASN A 72 -44.44 22.01 8.06
C ASN A 72 -42.94 21.69 8.13
N GLU A 73 -42.42 21.00 7.13
CA GLU A 73 -41.03 20.57 7.08
C GLU A 73 -40.35 21.07 5.79
N GLY A 74 -39.12 21.56 5.93
CA GLY A 74 -38.20 21.83 4.82
C GLY A 74 -36.93 21.00 4.96
N THR A 75 -36.40 20.52 3.84
CA THR A 75 -35.18 19.69 3.77
C THR A 75 -34.07 20.46 3.07
N SER A 76 -32.84 20.36 3.57
CA SER A 76 -31.67 20.98 2.96
C SER A 76 -31.35 20.40 1.59
N THR A 77 -30.94 21.24 0.64
CA THR A 77 -30.41 20.84 -0.66
C THR A 77 -29.18 21.69 -1.03
N PRO A 78 -28.16 21.12 -1.72
CA PRO A 78 -28.03 19.71 -2.09
C PRO A 78 -27.69 18.80 -0.89
N GLU A 79 -27.76 17.48 -1.08
CA GLU A 79 -27.28 16.54 -0.07
C GLU A 79 -25.77 16.69 0.13
N LEU A 80 -25.32 16.70 1.40
CA LEU A 80 -23.90 16.65 1.71
C LEU A 80 -23.41 15.21 1.60
N THR A 81 -22.37 14.99 0.80
CA THR A 81 -21.73 13.68 0.68
C THR A 81 -20.48 13.62 1.55
N LEU A 82 -20.35 12.53 2.31
CA LEU A 82 -19.25 12.31 3.27
C LEU A 82 -18.60 10.97 3.03
N LEU A 83 -17.27 10.92 2.97
CA LEU A 83 -16.51 9.67 2.95
C LEU A 83 -15.86 9.46 4.32
N TYR A 84 -15.94 8.23 4.84
CA TYR A 84 -15.35 7.85 6.11
C TYR A 84 -14.63 6.50 5.99
N ASN A 85 -13.32 6.52 6.27
CA ASN A 85 -12.49 5.33 6.40
C ASN A 85 -12.05 5.22 7.87
N ASP A 86 -12.37 4.09 8.51
CA ASP A 86 -11.98 3.85 9.90
C ASP A 86 -10.59 3.21 10.03
N ILE A 87 -10.16 2.51 8.98
CA ILE A 87 -8.87 1.82 8.92
C ILE A 87 -8.03 2.43 7.81
N ARG A 88 -6.80 2.85 8.15
CA ARG A 88 -5.84 3.45 7.22
C ARG A 88 -5.31 2.40 6.23
N PRO A 89 -4.95 2.78 4.99
CA PRO A 89 -4.25 1.86 4.08
C PRO A 89 -2.95 1.39 4.74
N GLY A 90 -2.53 0.14 4.53
CA GLY A 90 -1.30 -0.36 5.17
C GLY A 90 -1.42 -0.77 6.64
N MET A 91 -2.51 -0.44 7.34
CA MET A 91 -2.70 -0.73 8.77
C MET A 91 -1.55 -0.21 9.66
N GLN A 92 -1.45 -0.74 10.88
CA GLN A 92 -0.37 -0.48 11.84
C GLN A 92 0.85 -1.32 11.48
N ASP A 93 2.05 -0.75 11.63
CA ASP A 93 3.28 -1.52 11.52
C ASP A 93 3.44 -2.50 12.69
N GLN A 94 3.64 -3.78 12.37
CA GLN A 94 3.81 -4.86 13.36
C GLN A 94 5.27 -5.04 13.81
N THR A 95 6.24 -4.45 13.10
CA THR A 95 7.68 -4.53 13.42
C THR A 95 8.33 -3.14 13.53
N PRO A 96 7.80 -2.25 14.38
CA PRO A 96 8.28 -0.88 14.43
C PRO A 96 9.77 -0.80 14.79
N GLY A 97 10.49 0.09 14.11
CA GLY A 97 11.90 0.40 14.39
C GLY A 97 12.93 -0.21 13.43
N ASP A 98 12.51 -1.12 12.54
CA ASP A 98 13.37 -1.68 11.48
C ASP A 98 13.46 -0.79 10.22
N ARG A 99 12.73 0.34 10.21
CA ARG A 99 12.62 1.29 9.09
C ARG A 99 11.96 0.69 7.84
N ALA A 100 11.17 -0.37 8.00
CA ALA A 100 10.48 -1.05 6.92
C ALA A 100 9.07 -1.44 7.38
N HIS A 101 8.05 -0.69 6.95
CA HIS A 101 6.68 -1.01 7.34
C HIS A 101 6.31 -2.43 6.88
N SER A 102 6.03 -3.30 7.86
CA SER A 102 5.77 -4.74 7.70
C SER A 102 4.63 -5.09 6.74
N GLU A 103 3.70 -4.17 6.51
CA GLU A 103 2.51 -4.36 5.68
C GLU A 103 2.64 -3.76 4.28
N LEU A 104 3.71 -3.01 4.00
CA LEU A 104 3.95 -2.36 2.72
C LEU A 104 5.04 -3.11 1.94
N HIS A 105 4.62 -3.95 1.01
CA HIS A 105 5.52 -4.83 0.26
C HIS A 105 5.82 -4.25 -1.12
N LEU A 106 7.08 -3.84 -1.31
CA LEU A 106 7.60 -3.43 -2.61
C LEU A 106 8.16 -4.66 -3.34
N ILE A 107 7.63 -4.92 -4.53
CA ILE A 107 7.94 -6.11 -5.31
C ILE A 107 8.58 -5.65 -6.62
N LEU A 108 9.81 -6.10 -6.84
CA LEU A 108 10.55 -5.92 -8.07
C LEU A 108 10.69 -7.26 -8.81
N PRO A 109 10.77 -7.26 -10.14
CA PRO A 109 11.08 -8.46 -10.92
C PRO A 109 12.42 -9.07 -10.51
N ASP A 110 12.56 -10.39 -10.62
CA ASP A 110 13.77 -11.11 -10.20
C ASP A 110 15.01 -10.66 -10.98
N ASP A 111 14.89 -10.44 -12.29
CA ASP A 111 15.97 -9.89 -13.13
C ASP A 111 16.46 -8.54 -12.61
N VAL A 112 15.55 -7.65 -12.19
CA VAL A 112 15.93 -6.37 -11.59
C VAL A 112 16.62 -6.58 -10.24
N ARG A 113 16.15 -7.53 -9.42
CA ARG A 113 16.73 -7.80 -8.09
C ARG A 113 18.11 -8.42 -8.13
N TYR A 114 18.36 -9.33 -9.09
CA TYR A 114 19.60 -10.10 -9.15
C TYR A 114 20.60 -9.52 -10.14
N ASP A 115 20.12 -9.05 -11.28
CA ASP A 115 20.99 -8.54 -12.33
C ASP A 115 21.11 -7.02 -12.24
N GLY A 116 20.08 -6.31 -11.75
CA GLY A 116 20.02 -4.84 -11.68
C GLY A 116 19.49 -4.22 -12.98
N ILE A 117 19.54 -2.89 -13.12
CA ILE A 117 18.99 -2.20 -14.31
C ILE A 117 20.13 -1.60 -15.15
N ASP A 118 20.33 -2.12 -16.35
CA ASP A 118 21.20 -1.52 -17.35
C ASP A 118 20.40 -0.66 -18.36
N ALA A 119 21.10 -0.06 -19.32
CA ALA A 119 20.49 0.79 -20.35
C ALA A 119 19.42 0.09 -21.18
N GLU A 120 19.59 -1.19 -21.53
CA GLU A 120 18.61 -1.92 -22.33
C GLU A 120 17.40 -2.29 -21.47
N ARG A 121 17.64 -2.74 -20.24
CA ARG A 121 16.56 -3.06 -19.29
C ARG A 121 15.73 -1.82 -18.93
N ALA A 122 16.37 -0.65 -18.81
CA ALA A 122 15.69 0.62 -18.55
C ALA A 122 14.75 1.01 -19.70
N LYS A 123 15.14 0.76 -20.96
CA LYS A 123 14.31 1.00 -22.16
C LYS A 123 13.07 0.11 -22.20
N GLU A 124 13.19 -1.14 -21.75
CA GLU A 124 12.06 -2.06 -21.63
C GLU A 124 11.06 -1.62 -20.55
N GLY A 125 11.53 -0.84 -19.56
CA GLY A 125 10.75 -0.38 -18.42
C GLY A 125 10.61 -1.44 -17.33
N VAL A 126 10.57 -1.00 -16.07
CA VAL A 126 10.52 -1.91 -14.92
C VAL A 126 9.11 -1.90 -14.32
N GLN A 127 8.48 -3.07 -14.29
CA GLN A 127 7.20 -3.25 -13.60
C GLN A 127 7.43 -3.35 -12.11
N VAL A 128 7.09 -2.30 -11.37
CA VAL A 128 7.15 -2.29 -9.90
C VAL A 128 5.75 -2.53 -9.36
N CYS A 129 5.62 -3.48 -8.43
CA CYS A 129 4.36 -3.81 -7.79
C CYS A 129 4.40 -3.49 -6.29
N PHE A 130 3.23 -3.15 -5.75
CA PHE A 130 3.01 -2.72 -4.38
C PHE A 130 1.90 -3.59 -3.81
N ALA A 131 2.14 -4.28 -2.70
CA ALA A 131 1.12 -5.06 -2.03
C ALA A 131 0.89 -4.52 -0.61
N TYR A 132 -0.34 -4.12 -0.31
CA TYR A 132 -0.71 -3.56 0.99
C TYR A 132 -2.20 -3.82 1.33
N PRO A 133 -2.55 -3.93 2.62
CA PRO A 133 -3.91 -4.14 3.08
C PRO A 133 -4.74 -2.85 3.00
N TYR A 134 -6.06 -3.00 2.99
CA TYR A 134 -7.05 -1.92 2.92
C TYR A 134 -6.87 -0.98 1.70
N CYS A 135 -6.44 -1.55 0.58
CA CYS A 135 -6.40 -0.86 -0.71
C CYS A 135 -7.80 -0.41 -1.14
N ARG A 136 -7.90 0.84 -1.59
CA ARG A 136 -9.14 1.45 -2.09
C ARG A 136 -8.91 2.04 -3.48
N ALA A 137 -10.01 2.16 -4.21
CA ALA A 137 -10.04 2.97 -5.41
C ALA A 137 -9.60 4.40 -5.08
N HIS A 138 -8.79 4.97 -5.97
CA HIS A 138 -8.23 6.32 -5.87
C HIS A 138 -7.20 6.54 -4.76
N ASP A 139 -6.73 5.47 -4.10
CA ASP A 139 -5.51 5.57 -3.32
C ASP A 139 -4.36 6.02 -4.23
N VAL A 140 -3.50 6.89 -3.70
CA VAL A 140 -2.36 7.45 -4.41
C VAL A 140 -1.10 6.80 -3.87
N ILE A 141 -0.46 5.97 -4.69
CA ILE A 141 0.83 5.36 -4.41
C ILE A 141 1.94 6.30 -4.90
N ARG A 142 2.86 6.65 -4.02
CA ARG A 142 4.07 7.40 -4.34
C ARG A 142 5.26 6.44 -4.27
N LEU A 143 5.76 6.05 -5.43
CA LEU A 143 7.01 5.29 -5.55
C LEU A 143 8.19 6.27 -5.64
N ASN A 144 9.15 6.11 -4.74
CA ASN A 144 10.45 6.76 -4.81
C ASN A 144 11.42 5.87 -5.60
N CYS A 145 11.95 6.42 -6.69
CA CYS A 145 13.03 5.87 -7.51
C CYS A 145 14.27 6.75 -7.34
N ASN A 146 15.07 6.50 -6.31
CA ASN A 146 16.29 7.23 -5.96
C ASN A 146 16.12 8.77 -5.94
N GLY A 147 15.06 9.24 -5.30
CA GLY A 147 14.71 10.66 -5.17
C GLY A 147 13.83 11.19 -6.32
N LYS A 148 13.46 10.36 -7.29
CA LYS A 148 12.46 10.67 -8.31
C LYS A 148 11.14 9.98 -8.02
N ASP A 149 10.08 10.76 -7.92
CA ASP A 149 8.77 10.23 -7.57
C ASP A 149 7.97 9.82 -8.81
N VAL A 150 7.45 8.60 -8.77
CA VAL A 150 6.46 8.09 -9.71
C VAL A 150 5.14 7.94 -8.97
N MET A 151 4.11 8.63 -9.46
CA MET A 151 2.78 8.64 -8.85
C MET A 151 1.87 7.64 -9.57
N ARG A 152 1.15 6.82 -8.79
CA ARG A 152 0.22 5.82 -9.31
C ARG A 152 -1.10 5.89 -8.54
N ILE A 153 -2.17 6.29 -9.23
CA ILE A 153 -3.53 6.33 -8.66
C ILE A 153 -4.21 4.99 -8.92
N VAL A 154 -4.67 4.29 -7.89
CA VAL A 154 -5.41 3.02 -8.01
C VAL A 154 -6.74 3.25 -8.74
N ALA A 155 -6.97 2.52 -9.83
CA ALA A 155 -8.21 2.64 -10.58
C ALA A 155 -9.36 1.88 -9.87
N PRO A 156 -10.63 2.27 -10.08
CA PRO A 156 -11.78 1.63 -9.42
C PRO A 156 -11.88 0.11 -9.60
N GLY A 157 -11.41 -0.43 -10.73
CA GLY A 157 -11.43 -1.87 -11.02
C GLY A 157 -10.23 -2.65 -10.47
N GLU A 158 -9.24 -1.98 -9.88
CA GLU A 158 -8.01 -2.61 -9.38
C GLU A 158 -8.06 -2.87 -7.87
N ALA A 159 -8.92 -2.14 -7.15
CA ALA A 159 -9.16 -2.34 -5.73
C ALA A 159 -10.31 -3.31 -5.50
N PRO A 160 -10.32 -4.05 -4.37
CA PRO A 160 -11.47 -4.85 -3.98
C PRO A 160 -12.68 -3.95 -3.71
N ALA A 161 -13.88 -4.45 -4.01
CA ALA A 161 -15.13 -3.73 -3.76
C ALA A 161 -15.34 -3.41 -2.27
N THR A 162 -14.75 -4.21 -1.37
CA THR A 162 -14.70 -3.96 0.06
C THR A 162 -13.25 -4.09 0.53
N PRO A 163 -12.63 -3.01 1.04
CA PRO A 163 -11.28 -3.05 1.58
C PRO A 163 -11.18 -4.03 2.75
N SER A 164 -10.10 -4.81 2.81
CA SER A 164 -9.88 -5.84 3.82
C SER A 164 -8.42 -5.89 4.28
N ALA A 165 -8.12 -6.72 5.27
CA ALA A 165 -6.74 -6.96 5.71
C ALA A 165 -5.92 -7.81 4.71
N GLU A 166 -6.53 -8.33 3.64
CA GLU A 166 -5.77 -9.01 2.58
C GLU A 166 -5.06 -7.98 1.71
N ARG A 167 -3.80 -8.28 1.35
CA ARG A 167 -3.00 -7.38 0.53
C ARG A 167 -3.51 -7.40 -0.90
N THR A 168 -3.80 -6.22 -1.42
CA THR A 168 -4.09 -6.02 -2.85
C THR A 168 -2.82 -5.60 -3.55
N THR A 169 -2.52 -6.19 -4.70
CA THR A 169 -1.32 -5.87 -5.48
C THR A 169 -1.66 -4.89 -6.61
N ILE A 170 -0.97 -3.75 -6.64
CA ILE A 170 -1.08 -2.73 -7.68
C ILE A 170 0.29 -2.58 -8.33
N CYS A 171 0.35 -2.39 -9.65
CA CYS A 171 1.62 -2.23 -10.35
C CYS A 171 1.67 -0.94 -11.17
N VAL A 172 2.89 -0.46 -11.38
CA VAL A 172 3.22 0.65 -12.28
C VAL A 172 4.41 0.26 -13.14
N MET A 173 4.39 0.67 -14.41
CA MET A 173 5.56 0.56 -15.28
C MET A 173 6.41 1.81 -15.11
N VAL A 174 7.65 1.66 -14.65
CA VAL A 174 8.63 2.74 -14.54
C VAL A 174 9.42 2.81 -15.85
N GLY A 175 9.30 3.92 -16.56
CA GLY A 175 9.97 4.14 -17.84
C GLY A 175 11.44 4.56 -17.70
N GLU A 176 12.16 4.48 -18.81
CA GLU A 176 13.58 4.84 -18.94
C GLU A 176 13.88 6.25 -18.40
N GLU A 177 12.97 7.20 -18.64
CA GLU A 177 13.12 8.61 -18.28
C GLU A 177 13.31 8.80 -16.78
N VAL A 178 12.72 7.95 -15.95
CA VAL A 178 12.86 8.02 -14.50
C VAL A 178 14.28 7.66 -14.09
N PHE A 179 14.85 6.61 -14.68
CA PHE A 179 16.22 6.18 -14.41
C PHE A 179 17.25 7.20 -14.93
N GLN A 180 17.03 7.77 -16.11
CA GLN A 180 17.88 8.83 -16.65
C GLN A 180 17.90 10.07 -15.74
N GLN A 181 16.74 10.47 -15.21
CA GLN A 181 16.62 11.63 -14.32
C GLN A 181 17.17 11.37 -12.91
N ALA A 182 17.01 10.14 -12.41
CA ALA A 182 17.50 9.72 -11.10
C ALA A 182 19.03 9.50 -11.08
N GLY A 183 19.60 9.14 -12.25
CA GLY A 183 21.02 8.91 -12.44
C GLY A 183 21.51 7.54 -11.99
N ASP A 184 22.71 7.19 -12.45
CA ASP A 184 23.37 5.92 -12.12
C ASP A 184 23.71 5.87 -10.62
N SER A 185 23.46 4.72 -10.00
CA SER A 185 23.78 4.46 -8.61
C SER A 185 23.93 2.96 -8.37
N PRO A 186 25.01 2.49 -7.73
CA PRO A 186 25.13 1.10 -7.29
C PRO A 186 24.14 0.75 -6.17
N ASN A 187 23.59 1.77 -5.49
CA ASN A 187 22.60 1.63 -4.42
C ASN A 187 21.35 2.47 -4.76
N PHE A 188 20.76 2.24 -5.93
CA PHE A 188 19.54 2.93 -6.34
C PHE A 188 18.37 2.48 -5.44
N VAL A 189 17.82 3.42 -4.68
CA VAL A 189 16.79 3.09 -3.67
C VAL A 189 15.40 3.09 -4.29
N PHE A 190 14.67 1.99 -4.12
CA PHE A 190 13.22 1.91 -4.27
C PHE A 190 12.53 1.87 -2.91
N SER A 191 11.49 2.68 -2.73
CA SER A 191 10.58 2.61 -1.59
C SER A 191 9.25 3.24 -1.99
N TYR A 192 8.17 2.96 -1.25
CA TYR A 192 6.89 3.60 -1.52
C TYR A 192 6.09 3.93 -0.27
N THR A 193 5.10 4.79 -0.45
CA THR A 193 4.02 5.03 0.51
C THR A 193 2.70 5.15 -0.25
N VAL A 194 1.59 5.14 0.49
CA VAL A 194 0.23 5.23 -0.07
C VAL A 194 -0.59 6.22 0.74
N THR A 195 -1.42 7.01 0.08
CA THR A 195 -2.36 7.94 0.72
C THR A 195 -3.76 7.74 0.17
N ASP A 196 -4.77 7.61 1.04
CA ASP A 196 -6.16 7.50 0.61
C ASP A 196 -6.77 8.85 0.19
N GLN A 197 -8.00 8.83 -0.32
CA GLN A 197 -8.74 10.02 -0.75
C GLN A 197 -9.00 11.05 0.38
N LEU A 198 -8.88 10.62 1.64
CA LEU A 198 -9.07 11.47 2.81
C LEU A 198 -7.74 12.04 3.32
N GLY A 199 -6.62 11.72 2.68
CA GLY A 199 -5.28 12.13 3.11
C GLY A 199 -4.69 11.22 4.19
N ASN A 200 -5.28 10.06 4.48
CA ASN A 200 -4.71 9.11 5.42
C ASN A 200 -3.61 8.31 4.73
N GLY A 201 -2.38 8.43 5.24
CA GLY A 201 -1.30 7.49 4.93
C GLY A 201 -1.35 6.23 5.80
N PRO A 202 -0.32 5.38 5.76
CA PRO A 202 -0.17 4.21 6.62
C PRO A 202 0.04 4.59 8.09
N ASP A 203 0.61 3.68 8.86
CA ASP A 203 1.12 4.00 10.19
C ASP A 203 1.93 5.32 10.16
N ALA A 204 1.54 6.28 11.00
CA ALA A 204 2.13 7.61 10.99
C ALA A 204 3.59 7.59 11.48
N ASP A 205 3.95 6.62 12.31
CA ASP A 205 5.31 6.44 12.83
C ASP A 205 6.20 5.62 11.87
N SER A 206 5.60 4.92 10.91
CA SER A 206 6.28 4.08 9.91
C SER A 206 5.61 4.21 8.53
N PRO A 207 5.61 5.39 7.89
CA PRO A 207 4.73 5.64 6.73
C PRO A 207 5.24 5.05 5.41
N TYR A 208 6.45 4.48 5.37
CA TYR A 208 7.10 4.01 4.14
C TYR A 208 7.36 2.50 4.19
N SER A 209 7.32 1.86 3.02
CA SER A 209 7.85 0.51 2.85
C SER A 209 9.33 0.45 3.25
N GLY A 210 9.83 -0.77 3.42
CA GLY A 210 11.27 -1.00 3.38
C GLY A 210 11.89 -0.50 2.08
N THR A 211 13.19 -0.22 2.13
CA THR A 211 13.99 0.17 0.97
C THR A 211 14.56 -1.06 0.27
N VAL A 212 14.52 -1.08 -1.06
CA VAL A 212 15.24 -2.06 -1.88
C VAL A 212 16.30 -1.31 -2.68
N GLU A 213 17.56 -1.68 -2.48
CA GLU A 213 18.70 -1.11 -3.19
C GLU A 213 19.03 -1.98 -4.41
N ILE A 214 19.16 -1.35 -5.57
CA ILE A 214 19.41 -2.00 -6.85
C ILE A 214 20.59 -1.32 -7.55
N ASP A 215 21.44 -2.09 -8.20
CA ASP A 215 22.46 -1.55 -9.08
C ASP A 215 21.84 -1.03 -10.39
N VAL A 216 21.94 0.28 -10.62
CA VAL A 216 21.44 0.97 -11.81
C VAL A 216 22.57 1.70 -12.50
N HIS A 217 22.86 1.32 -13.74
CA HIS A 217 23.90 1.95 -14.55
C HIS A 217 23.44 2.02 -16.01
N LEU A 218 23.28 3.23 -16.55
CA LEU A 218 22.79 3.43 -17.91
C LEU A 218 23.92 3.77 -18.89
N LYS A 219 25.08 4.20 -18.37
CA LYS A 219 26.17 4.75 -19.20
C LYS A 219 27.28 3.76 -19.49
N GLU A 220 27.43 2.71 -18.69
CA GLU A 220 28.51 1.74 -18.81
C GLU A 220 27.98 0.38 -19.27
N PRO A 221 28.63 -0.30 -20.21
CA PRO A 221 28.24 -1.67 -20.56
C PRO A 221 28.54 -2.61 -19.40
N ARG A 222 27.54 -3.38 -18.98
CA ARG A 222 27.70 -4.43 -17.96
C ARG A 222 28.68 -5.49 -18.46
N LEU A 223 29.64 -5.86 -17.62
CA LEU A 223 30.48 -7.02 -17.90
C LEU A 223 29.59 -8.27 -17.81
N VAL A 224 29.44 -8.99 -18.93
CA VAL A 224 28.64 -10.21 -18.98
C VAL A 224 29.19 -11.22 -17.98
N ALA A 225 28.31 -11.78 -17.14
CA ALA A 225 28.71 -12.81 -16.20
C ALA A 225 29.44 -13.96 -16.92
N PRO A 226 30.50 -14.53 -16.34
CA PRO A 226 31.24 -15.61 -16.97
C PRO A 226 30.33 -16.82 -17.19
N ILE A 227 30.11 -17.17 -18.45
CA ILE A 227 29.43 -18.42 -18.83
C ILE A 227 30.26 -19.61 -18.36
N TRP A 228 29.66 -20.52 -17.59
CA TRP A 228 30.21 -21.84 -17.37
C TRP A 228 29.93 -22.67 -18.64
N PRO A 229 30.93 -22.97 -19.49
CA PRO A 229 30.68 -23.86 -20.61
C PRO A 229 30.24 -25.21 -20.06
N LYS A 230 29.08 -25.71 -20.51
CA LYS A 230 28.71 -27.12 -20.29
C LYS A 230 29.84 -27.96 -20.88
N ILE A 231 30.69 -28.50 -20.02
CA ILE A 231 31.68 -29.51 -20.39
C ILE A 231 30.87 -30.71 -20.88
N ARG A 232 30.74 -30.86 -22.21
CA ARG A 232 30.34 -32.13 -22.82
C ARG A 232 31.45 -33.10 -22.49
N THR A 233 31.16 -34.00 -21.54
CA THR A 233 31.89 -35.23 -21.26
C THR A 233 33.39 -35.16 -21.55
N ILE A 234 34.20 -34.90 -20.52
CA ILE A 234 35.60 -35.35 -20.56
C ILE A 234 35.52 -36.86 -20.71
N ARG A 235 35.68 -37.37 -21.94
CA ARG A 235 36.06 -38.75 -22.14
C ARG A 235 37.41 -38.84 -21.47
N ALA A 236 37.51 -39.58 -20.37
CA ALA A 236 38.78 -39.89 -19.76
C ALA A 236 39.68 -40.47 -20.87
N MET A 237 40.64 -39.67 -21.34
CA MET A 237 41.78 -40.21 -22.03
C MET A 237 42.59 -40.91 -20.94
N THR A 238 42.32 -42.20 -20.77
CA THR A 238 43.17 -43.11 -20.02
C THR A 238 44.47 -43.25 -20.79
N GLN A 239 45.36 -42.27 -20.64
CA GLN A 239 46.81 -42.39 -20.76
C GLN A 239 47.43 -41.02 -20.48
N ALA A 240 47.91 -40.84 -19.25
CA ALA A 240 48.84 -39.77 -18.90
C ALA A 240 50.27 -40.22 -19.25
N PRO A 241 51.07 -39.40 -19.94
CA PRO A 241 52.50 -39.34 -19.70
C PRO A 241 52.73 -38.39 -18.52
N SER A 242 53.33 -38.95 -17.49
CA SER A 242 53.74 -38.30 -16.25
C SER A 242 54.76 -37.19 -16.48
N ILE A 243 54.35 -35.92 -16.43
CA ILE A 243 55.32 -34.84 -16.13
C ILE A 243 54.65 -33.68 -15.36
N TRP A 244 55.15 -33.48 -14.13
CA TRP A 244 55.03 -32.33 -13.21
C TRP A 244 53.78 -32.20 -12.29
N PRO A 245 53.98 -32.12 -10.95
CA PRO A 245 52.93 -31.85 -9.97
C PRO A 245 52.83 -30.34 -9.64
N ASN A 246 51.69 -29.97 -9.04
CA ASN A 246 51.39 -28.74 -8.29
C ASN A 246 50.60 -27.63 -9.01
N LEU A 247 49.29 -27.87 -9.18
CA LEU A 247 48.30 -26.83 -8.91
C LEU A 247 47.04 -27.46 -8.30
N ALA A 248 47.05 -27.64 -6.98
CA ALA A 248 45.89 -28.10 -6.23
C ALA A 248 45.03 -26.90 -5.84
N VAL A 249 43.99 -26.59 -6.63
CA VAL A 249 42.89 -25.75 -6.14
C VAL A 249 41.95 -26.65 -5.35
N LYS A 250 41.95 -26.46 -4.03
CA LYS A 250 41.13 -27.20 -3.07
C LYS A 250 39.74 -26.57 -3.04
N ILE A 251 38.77 -27.15 -3.74
CA ILE A 251 37.35 -26.79 -3.59
C ILE A 251 36.75 -27.75 -2.57
N SER A 252 36.38 -27.23 -1.40
CA SER A 252 35.72 -27.98 -0.32
C SER A 252 34.20 -27.99 -0.51
N PRO A 253 33.53 -29.16 -0.58
CA PRO A 253 32.07 -29.24 -0.51
C PRO A 253 31.64 -29.70 0.88
N SER A 254 31.23 -28.75 1.71
CA SER A 254 30.29 -28.95 2.82
C SER A 254 29.22 -27.90 2.57
N TRP A 255 27.95 -28.22 2.30
CA TRP A 255 27.01 -28.87 3.22
C TRP A 255 26.03 -29.76 2.46
N CYS A 256 26.15 -31.07 2.65
CA CYS A 256 25.07 -32.04 2.43
C CYS A 256 25.21 -33.06 3.56
N THR A 257 24.51 -32.86 4.68
CA THR A 257 24.31 -33.92 5.68
C THR A 257 23.25 -34.88 5.16
N PRO A 258 23.55 -36.19 5.00
CA PRO A 258 22.56 -37.19 4.71
C PRO A 258 22.07 -37.81 6.02
N SER A 259 20.77 -38.09 6.13
CA SER A 259 20.31 -39.21 6.96
C SER A 259 19.47 -40.15 6.09
N ARG A 260 19.99 -41.37 5.85
CA ARG A 260 19.21 -42.50 5.37
C ARG A 260 19.68 -43.80 6.03
N ARG A 261 18.78 -44.32 6.87
CA ARG A 261 18.19 -45.67 6.88
C ARG A 261 19.03 -46.95 7.08
N HIS A 262 18.39 -47.80 7.89
CA HIS A 262 18.21 -49.27 7.83
C HIS A 262 19.20 -50.21 8.57
N GLY A 263 18.62 -50.99 9.50
CA GLY A 263 18.66 -52.46 9.42
C GLY A 263 19.55 -53.20 10.42
N SER A 264 18.88 -53.83 11.40
CA SER A 264 19.16 -55.01 12.25
C SER A 264 20.47 -55.80 12.08
N PRO A 265 20.92 -56.48 13.17
CA PRO A 265 20.62 -57.91 13.26
C PRO A 265 20.26 -58.45 14.67
N THR A 266 19.64 -59.62 14.61
CA THR A 266 19.22 -60.59 15.65
C THR A 266 20.19 -60.85 16.81
N THR A 267 19.62 -61.09 18.01
CA THR A 267 19.96 -62.26 18.87
C THR A 267 18.92 -62.48 19.97
N LYS A 268 18.49 -63.74 20.14
CA LYS A 268 17.78 -64.27 21.32
C LYS A 268 18.76 -64.44 22.48
N SER A 269 18.35 -64.18 23.71
CA SER A 269 18.56 -65.06 24.88
C SER A 269 18.05 -64.42 26.19
N ALA A 270 17.43 -65.29 27.00
CA ALA A 270 16.91 -65.13 28.38
C ALA A 270 15.69 -64.21 28.57
#